data_AF-A0A4P7JPY3-F1
#
_entry.id   AF-A0A4P7JPY3-F1
#
_cell.length_a   1.000
_cell.length_b   1.000
_cell.length_c   1.000
_cell.angle_alpha   90.00
_cell.angle_beta   90.00
_cell.angle_gamma   90.00
#
_symmetry.space_group_name_H-M   'P 1'
#
loop_
_entity.id
_entity.type
_entity.pdbx_description
1 polymer ?
#
loop_
_entity_poly.entity_id
_entity_poly.type
_entity_poly.pdbx_seq_one_letter_code
_entity_poly.pdbx_strand_id
1 'polypeptide(L)'
;MTKRCIILLFSGICAITGCSNKTWYQIGQQNSIQECRKLPYEQAIECEQDYKKSYKEYKEERKQIIKSPPTKKESTKPPKPLHEIENQQG
;
A
#
# COMPACT_ATOMS: atom_id res chain seq x y z
N MET A 1 34.37 -26.17 0.99
CA MET A 1 33.57 -26.04 -0.25
C MET A 1 32.08 -25.82 0.05
N THR A 2 31.49 -26.54 1.02
CA THR A 2 30.07 -26.45 1.43
C THR A 2 29.58 -25.07 1.87
N LYS A 3 30.37 -24.31 2.64
CA LYS A 3 29.95 -22.98 3.16
C LYS A 3 29.72 -21.93 2.07
N ARG A 4 30.49 -21.98 0.98
CA ARG A 4 30.35 -21.04 -0.16
C ARG A 4 29.09 -21.35 -0.98
N CYS A 5 28.75 -22.64 -1.12
CA CYS A 5 27.49 -23.05 -1.76
C CYS A 5 26.26 -22.63 -0.96
N ILE A 6 26.32 -22.68 0.37
CA ILE A 6 25.21 -22.25 1.25
C ILE A 6 24.94 -20.75 1.10
N ILE A 7 25.99 -19.92 1.05
CA ILE A 7 25.87 -18.46 0.90
C ILE A 7 25.27 -18.10 -0.48
N LEU A 8 25.69 -18.77 -1.54
CA LEU A 8 25.15 -18.54 -2.89
C LEU A 8 23.69 -18.99 -3.01
N LEU A 9 23.32 -20.11 -2.36
CA LEU A 9 21.93 -20.57 -2.30
C LEU A 9 21.02 -19.59 -1.55
N PHE A 10 21.47 -19.08 -0.41
CA PHE A 10 20.70 -18.09 0.36
C PHE A 10 20.54 -16.77 -0.40
N SER A 11 21.59 -16.29 -1.06
CA SER A 11 21.55 -15.07 -1.87
C SER A 11 20.59 -15.18 -3.06
N GLY A 12 20.46 -16.36 -3.68
CA GLY A 12 19.56 -16.58 -4.81
C GLY A 12 18.07 -16.53 -4.44
N ILE A 13 17.73 -16.98 -3.22
CA ILE A 13 16.34 -17.04 -2.75
C ILE A 13 15.77 -15.64 -2.48
N CYS A 14 16.58 -14.71 -1.94
CA CYS A 14 16.16 -13.33 -1.68
C CYS A 14 15.87 -12.52 -2.95
N ALA A 15 16.44 -12.90 -4.10
CA ALA A 15 16.23 -12.19 -5.37
C ALA A 15 14.83 -12.41 -5.97
N ILE A 16 14.13 -13.47 -5.55
CA ILE A 16 12.79 -13.82 -6.07
C ILE A 16 11.68 -13.19 -5.21
N THR A 17 11.99 -12.85 -3.95
CA THR A 17 11.07 -12.14 -3.05
C THR A 17 11.09 -10.64 -3.33
N GLY A 18 10.70 -10.24 -4.53
CA GLY A 18 10.35 -8.84 -4.78
C GLY A 18 9.19 -8.46 -3.86
N CYS A 19 9.39 -7.51 -2.94
CA CYS A 19 8.30 -7.03 -2.08
C CYS A 19 7.15 -6.55 -2.96
N SER A 20 6.00 -7.25 -2.89
CA SER A 20 4.87 -6.95 -3.76
C SER A 20 4.25 -5.61 -3.38
N ASN A 21 4.20 -4.68 -4.34
CA ASN A 21 3.50 -3.39 -4.18
C ASN A 21 2.02 -3.54 -3.78
N LYS A 22 1.40 -4.70 -4.06
CA LYS A 22 0.05 -5.03 -3.60
C LYS A 22 -0.02 -5.20 -2.08
N THR A 23 0.95 -5.90 -1.50
CA THR A 23 1.03 -6.13 -0.06
C THR A 23 1.14 -4.80 0.68
N TRP A 24 2.00 -3.90 0.21
CA TRP A 24 2.15 -2.57 0.80
C TRP A 24 0.90 -1.72 0.70
N TYR A 25 0.22 -1.75 -0.45
CA TYR A 25 -1.06 -1.08 -0.60
C TYR A 25 -2.09 -1.58 0.42
N GLN A 26 -2.19 -2.91 0.60
CA GLN A 26 -3.15 -3.51 1.52
C GLN A 26 -2.85 -3.15 2.98
N ILE A 27 -1.57 -3.14 3.38
CA ILE A 27 -1.17 -2.74 4.73
C ILE A 27 -1.54 -1.27 4.99
N GLY A 28 -1.19 -0.36 4.08
CA GLY A 28 -1.53 1.06 4.24
C GLY A 28 -3.03 1.33 4.21
N GLN A 29 -3.78 0.57 3.41
CA GLN A 29 -5.24 0.65 3.36
C GLN A 29 -5.88 0.18 4.67
N GLN A 30 -5.43 -0.95 5.20
CA GLN A 30 -5.90 -1.47 6.48
C GLN A 30 -5.59 -0.52 7.63
N ASN A 31 -4.38 0.04 7.67
CA ASN A 31 -4.00 1.03 8.68
C ASN A 31 -4.91 2.26 8.61
N SER A 32 -5.15 2.79 7.40
CA SER A 32 -6.04 3.96 7.22
C SER A 32 -7.47 3.69 7.68
N ILE A 33 -8.01 2.49 7.41
CA ILE A 33 -9.33 2.07 7.90
C ILE A 33 -9.34 1.95 9.43
N GLN A 34 -8.28 1.44 10.04
CA GLN A 34 -8.16 1.39 11.50
C GLN A 34 -8.16 2.79 12.13
N GLU A 35 -7.49 3.76 11.50
CA GLU A 35 -7.53 5.16 11.96
C GLU A 35 -8.94 5.77 11.82
N CYS A 36 -9.66 5.47 10.73
CA CYS A 36 -11.07 5.89 10.58
C CYS A 36 -11.95 5.41 11.74
N ARG A 37 -11.70 4.21 12.27
CA ARG A 37 -12.48 3.62 13.38
C ARG A 37 -12.24 4.27 14.73
N LYS A 38 -11.24 5.14 14.85
CA LYS A 38 -11.03 5.99 16.04
C LYS A 38 -11.95 7.20 16.05
N LEU A 39 -12.59 7.53 14.92
CA LEU A 39 -13.53 8.65 14.79
C LEU A 39 -14.93 8.27 15.31
N PRO A 40 -15.77 9.26 15.63
CA PRO A 40 -17.20 9.03 15.90
C PRO A 40 -17.89 8.31 14.74
N TYR A 41 -18.91 7.50 15.03
CA TYR A 41 -19.55 6.58 14.08
C TYR A 41 -19.88 7.18 12.70
N GLU A 42 -20.53 8.34 12.66
CA GLU A 42 -20.91 8.99 11.40
C GLU A 42 -19.68 9.38 10.56
N GLN A 43 -18.64 9.90 11.21
CA GLN A 43 -17.38 10.31 10.57
C GLN A 43 -16.55 9.09 10.14
N ALA A 44 -16.60 8.00 10.91
CA ALA A 44 -15.93 6.75 10.57
C ALA A 44 -16.50 6.15 9.28
N ILE A 45 -17.82 6.18 9.08
CA ILE A 45 -18.46 5.67 7.85
C ILE A 45 -17.98 6.44 6.63
N GLU A 46 -17.94 7.78 6.71
CA GLU A 46 -17.49 8.65 5.63
C GLU A 46 -16.00 8.42 5.33
N CYS A 47 -15.15 8.41 6.37
CA CYS A 47 -13.72 8.15 6.25
C CYS A 47 -13.43 6.79 5.61
N GLU A 48 -14.15 5.72 5.98
CA GLU A 48 -13.94 4.40 5.38
C GLU A 48 -14.30 4.36 3.88
N GLN A 49 -15.20 5.24 3.39
CA GLN A 49 -15.50 5.32 1.95
C GLN A 49 -14.27 5.71 1.14
N ASP A 50 -13.41 6.57 1.69
CA ASP A 50 -12.22 7.09 1.02
C ASP A 50 -11.16 6.02 0.74
N TYR A 51 -11.30 4.84 1.33
CA TYR A 51 -10.35 3.74 1.20
C TYR A 51 -10.93 2.49 0.55
N LYS A 52 -12.07 2.57 -0.16
CA LYS A 52 -12.72 1.39 -0.78
C LYS A 52 -12.08 0.87 -2.06
N LYS A 53 -11.17 1.62 -2.68
CA LYS A 53 -10.56 1.23 -3.96
C LYS A 53 -9.78 -0.08 -3.85
N SER A 54 -9.92 -0.93 -4.85
CA SER A 54 -9.05 -2.08 -5.01
C SER A 54 -7.66 -1.65 -5.50
N TYR A 55 -6.65 -2.48 -5.22
CA TYR A 55 -5.30 -2.26 -5.73
C TYR A 55 -5.24 -2.14 -7.27
N LYS A 56 -6.13 -2.84 -7.99
CA LYS A 56 -6.20 -2.79 -9.45
C LYS A 56 -6.66 -1.42 -9.93
N GLU A 57 -7.73 -0.88 -9.35
CA GLU A 57 -8.24 0.46 -9.69
C GLU A 57 -7.19 1.53 -9.41
N TYR A 58 -6.58 1.50 -8.23
CA TYR A 58 -5.47 2.39 -7.88
C TYR A 58 -4.33 2.34 -8.91
N LYS A 59 -3.92 1.13 -9.34
CA LYS A 59 -2.84 0.96 -10.31
C LYS A 59 -3.19 1.54 -11.68
N GLU A 60 -4.42 1.34 -12.16
CA GLU A 60 -4.85 1.87 -13.45
C GLU A 60 -5.02 3.40 -13.43
N GLU A 61 -5.52 3.99 -12.34
CA GLU A 61 -5.58 5.44 -12.18
C GLU A 61 -4.20 6.07 -12.15
N ARG A 62 -3.26 5.47 -11.40
CA ARG A 62 -1.86 5.92 -11.35
C ARG A 62 -1.21 5.95 -12.73
N LYS A 63 -1.48 4.94 -13.57
CA LYS A 63 -0.99 4.92 -14.96
C LYS A 63 -1.59 6.03 -15.82
N GLN A 64 -2.85 6.39 -15.59
CA GLN A 64 -3.53 7.46 -16.33
C GLN A 64 -2.98 8.84 -15.95
N ILE A 65 -2.75 9.09 -14.67
CA ILE A 65 -2.16 10.34 -14.16
C ILE A 65 -0.75 10.56 -14.72
N ILE A 66 0.04 9.49 -14.89
CA ILE A 66 1.39 9.56 -15.48
C ILE A 66 1.35 9.89 -16.98
N LYS A 67 0.28 9.51 -17.69
CA LYS A 67 0.15 9.70 -19.15
C LYS A 67 -0.52 11.02 -19.53
N SER A 68 -1.35 11.57 -18.66
CA SER A 68 -2.04 12.84 -18.86
C SER A 68 -2.43 13.44 -17.51
N PRO A 69 -2.16 14.73 -17.23
CA PRO A 69 -2.59 15.36 -15.98
C PRO A 69 -4.13 15.34 -15.87
N PRO A 70 -4.69 14.96 -14.71
CA PRO A 70 -6.11 14.63 -14.61
C PRO A 70 -7.03 15.87 -14.70
N THR A 71 -8.02 15.82 -15.59
CA THR A 71 -9.25 16.62 -15.46
C THR A 71 -10.23 15.86 -14.56
N LYS A 72 -10.35 16.32 -13.31
CA LYS A 72 -11.33 15.95 -12.26
C LYS A 72 -12.03 14.59 -12.41
N LYS A 73 -11.59 13.60 -11.63
CA LYS A 73 -12.49 12.67 -10.91
C LYS A 73 -11.92 12.41 -9.51
N GLU A 74 -12.47 13.14 -8.53
CA GLU A 74 -12.58 12.76 -7.11
C GLU A 74 -13.14 11.31 -7.04
N SER A 75 -12.95 10.47 -6.04
CA SER A 75 -12.66 10.67 -4.63
C SER A 75 -12.22 9.33 -4.07
N THR A 76 -11.02 9.23 -3.52
CA THR A 76 -10.57 8.18 -2.59
C THR A 76 -9.08 8.37 -2.40
N LYS A 77 -8.66 8.42 -1.14
CA LYS A 77 -7.30 8.74 -0.76
C LYS A 77 -6.40 7.52 -1.03
N PRO A 78 -5.22 7.69 -1.65
CA PRO A 78 -4.26 6.60 -1.69
C PRO A 78 -3.86 6.22 -0.26
N PRO A 79 -3.66 4.92 0.02
CA PRO A 79 -3.19 4.48 1.33
C PRO A 79 -1.78 5.03 1.61
N LYS A 80 -1.51 5.29 2.90
CA LYS A 80 -0.22 5.83 3.36
C LYS A 80 0.93 4.89 2.96
N PRO A 81 2.07 5.42 2.45
CA PRO A 81 3.25 4.60 2.18
C PRO A 81 3.80 3.94 3.45
N LEU A 82 4.34 2.72 3.34
CA LEU A 82 4.83 1.95 4.48
C LEU A 82 5.82 2.71 5.38
N HIS A 83 6.79 3.43 4.78
CA HIS A 83 7.80 4.17 5.54
C HIS A 83 7.18 5.22 6.49
N GLU A 84 5.95 5.65 6.22
CA GLU A 84 5.21 6.59 7.04
C GLU A 84 4.34 5.90 8.11
N ILE A 85 4.11 4.59 7.97
CA ILE A 85 3.38 3.74 8.93
C ILE A 85 4.33 3.27 10.04
N GLU A 86 5.57 2.90 9.69
CA GLU A 86 6.58 2.45 10.67
C GLU A 86 6.90 3.54 11.72
N ASN A 87 6.78 4.81 11.35
CA ASN A 87 6.99 5.95 12.25
C ASN A 87 5.80 6.27 13.18
N GLN A 88 4.70 5.51 13.12
CA GLN A 88 3.50 5.69 13.95
C GLN A 88 3.35 4.62 15.04
N GLN A 89 4.30 3.68 15.14
CA GLN A 89 4.29 2.60 16.15
C GLN A 89 5.19 2.90 17.37
N GLY A 90 5.47 4.19 17.64
CA GLY A 90 6.19 4.66 18.82
C GLY A 90 5.31 4.70 20.06
#